data_AF-A0A8T8E8Q9-F1
#
_entry.id   AF-A0A8T8E8Q9-F1
#
_cell.length_a   1.000
_cell.length_b   1.000
_cell.length_c   1.000
_cell.angle_alpha   90.00
_cell.angle_beta   90.00
_cell.angle_gamma   90.00
#
_symmetry.space_group_name_H-M   'P 1'
#
loop_
_entity.id
_entity.type
_entity.pdbx_description
1 polymer ?
#
loop_
_entity_poly.entity_id
_entity_poly.type
_entity_poly.pdbx_seq_one_letter_code
_entity_poly.pdbx_strand_id
1 'polypeptide(L)'
;MPAPTGSDGVGRAIQEVFVPPVGVFMIVVFIKEFVGPVVAGLVYLLMLAGIFLGIYTSAKYWNISYTTGFVLSGIVLIWMSPGIISTVIHPVFGLLGTLIGIVFLGGMALLLIEKSGLDDMLKR
;
A
#
# COMPACT_ATOMS: atom_id res chain seq x y z
N MET A 1 18.35 2.64 -19.02
CA MET A 1 17.99 3.67 -18.02
C MET A 1 18.76 3.38 -16.74
N PRO A 2 19.18 4.41 -15.97
CA PRO A 2 19.85 4.18 -14.69
C PRO A 2 18.97 3.40 -13.72
N ALA A 3 19.59 2.69 -12.78
CA ALA A 3 18.86 1.93 -11.78
C ALA A 3 18.03 2.87 -10.89
N PRO A 4 16.75 2.52 -10.57
CA PRO A 4 15.91 3.33 -9.70
C PRO A 4 16.56 3.58 -8.34
N THR A 5 16.42 4.79 -7.83
CA THR A 5 17.03 5.28 -6.58
C THR A 5 16.06 5.21 -5.40
N GLY A 6 16.55 5.45 -4.19
CA GLY A 6 15.69 5.54 -3.00
C GLY A 6 14.64 6.66 -3.09
N SER A 7 14.98 7.81 -3.70
CA SER A 7 14.01 8.89 -3.95
C SER A 7 12.90 8.46 -4.90
N ASP A 8 13.20 7.61 -5.89
CA ASP A 8 12.16 7.05 -6.78
C ASP A 8 11.22 6.11 -6.01
N GLY A 9 11.75 5.39 -5.02
CA GLY A 9 10.96 4.57 -4.09
C GLY A 9 10.03 5.42 -3.23
N VAL A 10 10.51 6.55 -2.70
CA VAL A 10 9.70 7.51 -1.94
C VAL A 10 8.59 8.09 -2.81
N GLY A 11 8.92 8.53 -4.04
CA GLY A 11 7.95 9.06 -4.99
C GLY A 11 6.82 8.08 -5.28
N ARG A 12 7.16 6.79 -5.44
CA ARG A 12 6.15 5.75 -5.64
C ARG A 12 5.29 5.50 -4.40
N ALA A 13 5.87 5.50 -3.20
CA ALA A 13 5.07 5.32 -1.99
C ALA A 13 4.04 6.45 -1.80
N ILE A 14 4.38 7.69 -2.16
CA ILE A 14 3.42 8.80 -2.13
C ILE A 14 2.25 8.53 -3.07
N GLN A 15 2.53 8.05 -4.28
CA GLN A 15 1.50 7.77 -5.29
C GLN A 15 0.60 6.58 -4.93
N GLU A 16 1.15 5.57 -4.26
CA GLU A 16 0.46 4.28 -4.05
C GLU A 16 -0.10 4.13 -2.62
N VAL A 17 0.50 4.80 -1.62
CA VAL A 17 0.16 4.63 -0.18
C VAL A 17 -0.53 5.86 0.41
N PHE A 18 -0.05 7.07 0.09
CA PHE A 18 -0.62 8.29 0.67
C PHE A 18 -1.92 8.71 -0.02
N VAL A 19 -1.91 8.72 -1.35
CA VAL A 19 -3.07 9.07 -2.15
C VAL A 19 -3.72 7.77 -2.59
N PRO A 20 -4.99 7.48 -2.22
CA PRO A 20 -5.73 6.41 -2.88
C PRO A 20 -5.63 6.67 -4.37
N PRO A 21 -5.21 5.70 -5.20
CA PRO A 21 -5.09 5.94 -6.63
C PRO A 21 -6.41 6.55 -7.11
N VAL A 22 -6.35 7.72 -7.76
CA VAL A 22 -7.55 8.52 -8.07
C VAL A 22 -8.62 7.65 -8.77
N GLY A 23 -8.18 6.69 -9.58
CA GLY A 23 -9.05 5.68 -10.19
C GLY A 23 -9.80 4.81 -9.17
N VAL A 24 -9.15 4.30 -8.13
CA VAL A 24 -9.78 3.52 -7.05
C VAL A 24 -10.82 4.37 -6.33
N PHE A 25 -10.48 5.62 -6.00
CA PHE A 25 -11.42 6.52 -5.34
C PHE A 25 -12.68 6.76 -6.18
N MET A 26 -12.49 7.09 -7.47
CA MET A 26 -13.61 7.34 -8.39
C MET A 26 -14.51 6.11 -8.57
N ILE A 27 -13.92 4.91 -8.70
CA ILE A 27 -14.68 3.66 -8.82
C ILE A 27 -15.50 3.40 -7.56
N VAL A 28 -14.92 3.59 -6.37
CA VAL A 28 -15.61 3.37 -5.09
C VAL A 28 -16.75 4.37 -4.91
N VAL A 29 -16.54 5.64 -5.24
CA VAL A 29 -17.60 6.66 -5.19
C VAL A 29 -18.74 6.34 -6.15
N PHE A 30 -18.42 5.94 -7.38
CA PHE A 30 -19.42 5.55 -8.38
C PHE A 30 -20.23 4.34 -7.88
N ILE A 31 -19.57 3.27 -7.43
CA ILE A 31 -20.27 2.07 -6.93
C ILE A 31 -21.12 2.40 -5.70
N LYS A 32 -20.64 3.27 -4.81
CA LYS A 32 -21.42 3.74 -3.66
C LYS A 32 -22.73 4.37 -4.12
N GLU A 33 -22.67 5.25 -5.12
CA GLU A 33 -23.85 5.98 -5.62
C GLU A 33 -24.90 5.04 -6.24
N PHE A 34 -24.47 4.05 -7.03
CA PHE A 34 -25.40 3.20 -7.79
C PHE A 34 -25.78 1.87 -7.12
N VAL A 35 -24.92 1.34 -6.26
CA VAL A 35 -25.09 -0.01 -5.66
C VAL A 35 -25.17 0.04 -4.14
N GLY A 36 -24.61 1.09 -3.53
CA GLY A 36 -24.66 1.32 -2.09
C GLY A 36 -23.32 1.12 -1.36
N PRO A 37 -23.26 1.55 -0.09
CA PRO A 37 -22.01 1.71 0.64
C PRO A 37 -21.31 0.40 1.02
N VAL A 38 -22.06 -0.70 1.19
CA VAL A 38 -21.51 -2.01 1.57
C VAL A 38 -20.73 -2.62 0.41
N VAL A 39 -21.32 -2.65 -0.79
CA VAL A 39 -20.67 -3.20 -1.99
C VAL A 39 -19.47 -2.34 -2.38
N ALA A 40 -19.58 -1.01 -2.30
CA ALA A 40 -18.47 -0.11 -2.52
C ALA A 40 -17.29 -0.40 -1.57
N GLY A 41 -17.57 -0.72 -0.30
CA GLY A 41 -16.54 -1.08 0.66
C GLY A 41 -15.86 -2.42 0.36
N LEU A 42 -16.61 -3.43 -0.09
CA LEU A 42 -16.01 -4.70 -0.53
C LEU A 42 -15.12 -4.52 -1.76
N VAL A 43 -15.58 -3.73 -2.74
CA VAL A 43 -14.79 -3.43 -3.94
C VAL A 43 -13.52 -2.66 -3.59
N TYR A 44 -13.62 -1.68 -2.69
CA TYR A 44 -12.44 -0.98 -2.15
C TYR A 44 -11.41 -1.95 -1.58
N LEU A 45 -11.81 -2.88 -0.71
CA LEU A 45 -10.90 -3.85 -0.10
C LEU A 45 -10.26 -4.77 -1.14
N LEU A 46 -11.04 -5.25 -2.12
CA LEU A 46 -10.53 -6.11 -3.19
C LEU A 46 -9.51 -5.39 -4.07
N MET A 47 -9.80 -4.16 -4.48
CA MET A 47 -8.88 -3.35 -5.28
C MET A 47 -7.60 -3.05 -4.50
N LEU A 48 -7.72 -2.68 -3.23
CA LEU A 48 -6.58 -2.40 -2.35
C LEU A 48 -5.67 -3.63 -2.22
N ALA A 49 -6.26 -4.80 -1.92
CA ALA A 49 -5.53 -6.05 -1.82
C ALA A 49 -4.84 -6.42 -3.15
N GLY A 50 -5.52 -6.25 -4.28
CA GLY A 50 -4.95 -6.49 -5.61
C GLY A 50 -3.76 -5.61 -5.93
N ILE A 51 -3.85 -4.30 -5.63
CA ILE A 51 -2.77 -3.34 -5.84
C ILE A 51 -1.57 -3.70 -4.96
N PHE A 52 -1.79 -3.94 -3.67
CA PHE A 52 -0.72 -4.30 -2.75
C PHE A 52 -0.05 -5.63 -3.10
N LEU A 53 -0.82 -6.63 -3.55
CA LEU A 53 -0.27 -7.87 -4.07
C LEU A 53 0.60 -7.63 -5.31
N GLY A 54 0.13 -6.78 -6.24
CA GLY A 54 0.88 -6.38 -7.44
C GLY A 54 2.19 -5.67 -7.10
N ILE A 55 2.16 -4.77 -6.11
CA ILE A 55 3.35 -4.07 -5.63
C ILE A 55 4.31 -5.06 -4.96
N TYR A 56 3.82 -5.90 -4.04
CA TYR A 56 4.64 -6.88 -3.32
C TYR A 56 5.34 -7.87 -4.28
N THR A 57 4.60 -8.40 -5.25
CA THR A 57 5.18 -9.30 -6.27
C THR A 57 6.22 -8.60 -7.13
N SER A 58 5.97 -7.35 -7.51
CA SER A 58 6.95 -6.51 -8.24
C SER A 58 8.18 -6.19 -7.38
N ALA A 59 7.99 -5.96 -6.09
CA ALA A 59 9.04 -5.58 -5.15
C ALA A 59 10.13 -6.64 -4.99
N LYS A 60 9.80 -7.92 -5.22
CA LYS A 60 10.78 -9.01 -5.29
C LYS A 60 11.92 -8.72 -6.26
N TYR A 61 11.66 -7.96 -7.33
CA TYR A 61 12.64 -7.62 -8.37
C TYR A 61 13.27 -6.23 -8.21
N TRP A 62 12.87 -5.46 -7.18
CA TRP A 62 13.42 -4.12 -6.94
C TRP A 62 14.82 -4.20 -6.33
N ASN A 63 15.63 -3.18 -6.59
CA ASN A 63 16.90 -3.01 -5.90
C ASN A 63 16.68 -2.51 -4.46
N ILE A 64 17.66 -2.76 -3.58
CA ILE A 64 17.54 -2.46 -2.15
C ILE A 64 17.30 -0.98 -1.86
N SER A 65 17.96 -0.07 -2.59
CA SER A 65 17.83 1.37 -2.39
C SER A 65 16.39 1.82 -2.65
N TYR A 66 15.80 1.36 -3.75
CA TYR A 66 14.42 1.64 -4.13
C TYR A 66 13.42 1.08 -3.10
N THR A 67 13.58 -0.19 -2.71
CA THR A 67 12.72 -0.83 -1.69
C THR A 67 12.81 -0.11 -0.35
N THR A 68 14.01 0.31 0.07
CA THR A 68 14.21 1.05 1.32
C THR A 68 13.46 2.36 1.29
N GLY A 69 13.61 3.13 0.21
CA GLY A 69 12.89 4.39 0.02
C GLY A 69 11.38 4.20 0.09
N PHE A 70 10.85 3.16 -0.57
CA PHE A 70 9.42 2.84 -0.56
C PHE A 70 8.92 2.43 0.84
N VAL A 71 9.64 1.55 1.55
CA VAL A 71 9.22 1.06 2.87
C VAL A 71 9.23 2.16 3.91
N LEU A 72 10.32 2.94 4.00
CA LEU A 72 10.44 4.01 5.00
C LEU A 72 9.37 5.08 4.81
N SER A 73 9.17 5.51 3.56
CA SER A 73 8.10 6.46 3.25
C SER A 73 6.72 5.84 3.46
N GLY A 74 6.48 4.60 3.04
CA GLY A 74 5.23 3.88 3.29
C GLY A 74 4.85 3.82 4.78
N ILE A 75 5.82 3.56 5.66
CA ILE A 75 5.62 3.58 7.12
C ILE A 75 5.23 4.98 7.59
N VAL A 76 5.90 6.04 7.14
CA VAL A 76 5.52 7.41 7.55
C VAL A 76 4.12 7.76 7.02
N LEU A 77 3.86 7.43 5.76
CA LEU A 77 2.63 7.79 5.06
C LEU A 77 1.39 7.07 5.60
N ILE A 78 1.51 5.83 6.08
CA ILE A 78 0.34 5.13 6.68
C ILE A 78 -0.14 5.81 7.97
N TRP A 79 0.75 6.46 8.72
CA TRP A 79 0.39 7.25 9.91
C TRP A 79 -0.15 8.64 9.54
N MET A 80 0.27 9.18 8.40
CA MET A 80 -0.16 10.50 7.93
C MET A 80 -1.44 10.45 7.10
N SER A 81 -1.81 9.30 6.53
CA SER A 81 -2.96 9.15 5.65
C SER A 81 -4.26 9.26 6.46
N PRO A 82 -4.99 10.39 6.38
CA PRO A 82 -6.32 10.47 6.95
C PRO A 82 -7.22 9.62 6.07
N GLY A 83 -7.99 8.70 6.65
CA GLY A 83 -8.82 7.78 5.88
C GLY A 83 -9.99 8.49 5.20
N ILE A 84 -9.77 9.22 4.11
CA ILE A 84 -10.81 9.89 3.30
C ILE A 84 -11.85 8.86 2.84
N ILE A 85 -11.41 7.64 2.55
CA ILE A 85 -12.27 6.50 2.22
C ILE A 85 -13.33 6.25 3.30
N SER A 86 -13.01 6.40 4.59
CA SER A 86 -13.96 6.18 5.70
C SER A 86 -15.10 7.20 5.76
N THR A 87 -14.99 8.33 5.05
CA THR A 87 -16.08 9.29 4.84
C THR A 87 -16.99 8.91 3.67
N VAL A 88 -16.50 8.04 2.78
CA VAL A 88 -17.21 7.59 1.58
C VAL A 88 -17.94 6.27 1.82
N ILE A 89 -17.29 5.29 2.45
CA ILE A 89 -17.84 3.95 2.73
C ILE A 89 -18.05 3.71 4.23
N HIS A 90 -18.68 2.59 4.59
CA HIS A 90 -18.89 2.26 6.00
C HIS A 90 -17.54 2.19 6.77
N PRO A 91 -17.41 2.80 7.97
CA PRO A 91 -16.12 2.94 8.67
C PRO A 91 -15.34 1.64 8.89
N VAL A 92 -16.06 0.53 9.08
CA VAL A 92 -15.47 -0.82 9.22
C VAL A 92 -14.57 -1.17 8.02
N PHE A 93 -14.95 -0.81 6.79
CA PHE A 93 -14.13 -1.09 5.61
C PHE A 93 -12.88 -0.20 5.55
N GLY A 94 -12.94 1.03 6.06
CA GLY A 94 -11.75 1.87 6.21
C GLY A 94 -10.75 1.27 7.21
N LEU A 95 -11.25 0.72 8.31
CA LEU A 95 -10.43 0.04 9.31
C LEU A 95 -9.81 -1.25 8.76
N LEU A 96 -10.59 -2.06 8.03
CA LEU A 96 -10.08 -3.24 7.33
C LEU A 96 -9.02 -2.88 6.27
N GLY A 97 -9.21 -1.78 5.53
CA GLY A 97 -8.23 -1.29 4.57
C GLY A 97 -6.91 -0.89 5.23
N THR A 98 -7.00 -0.28 6.41
CA THR A 98 -5.81 0.08 7.22
C THR A 98 -5.07 -1.18 7.69
N LEU A 99 -5.79 -2.19 8.17
CA LEU A 99 -5.20 -3.49 8.54
C LEU A 99 -4.49 -4.16 7.36
N ILE A 100 -5.11 -4.16 6.18
CA ILE A 100 -4.48 -4.67 4.94
C ILE A 100 -3.20 -3.89 4.63
N GLY A 101 -3.21 -2.55 4.79
CA GLY A 101 -2.03 -1.71 4.62
C GLY A 101 -0.90 -2.04 5.58
N ILE A 102 -1.21 -2.28 6.86
CA ILE A 102 -0.22 -2.69 7.87
C ILE A 102 0.40 -4.05 7.51
N VAL A 103 -0.43 -5.03 7.15
CA VAL A 103 0.04 -6.37 6.73
C VAL A 103 0.95 -6.26 5.50
N PHE A 104 0.55 -5.45 4.52
CA PHE A 104 1.35 -5.19 3.32
C PHE A 104 2.71 -4.56 3.66
N LEU A 105 2.74 -3.50 4.48
CA LEU A 105 3.99 -2.85 4.89
C LEU A 105 4.88 -3.80 5.70
N GLY A 106 4.29 -4.63 6.57
CA GLY A 106 5.02 -5.69 7.26
C GLY A 106 5.67 -6.67 6.29
N GLY A 107 4.93 -7.12 5.27
CA GLY A 107 5.48 -7.96 4.20
C GLY A 107 6.61 -7.29 3.43
N MET A 108 6.45 -6.00 3.08
CA MET A 108 7.49 -5.23 2.40
C MET A 108 8.75 -5.02 3.26
N ALA A 109 8.58 -4.85 4.58
CA ALA A 109 9.69 -4.76 5.52
C ALA A 109 10.45 -6.08 5.64
N LEU A 110 9.76 -7.22 5.71
CA LEU A 110 10.39 -8.55 5.67
C LEU A 110 11.18 -8.75 4.36
N LEU A 111 10.59 -8.38 3.23
CA LEU A 111 11.25 -8.45 1.92
C LEU A 111 12.48 -7.53 1.84
N LEU A 112 12.45 -6.38 2.52
CA LEU A 112 13.63 -5.51 2.63
C LEU A 112 14.73 -6.16 3.48
N ILE A 113 14.37 -6.80 4.60
CA ILE A 113 15.31 -7.53 5.45
C ILE A 113 15.99 -8.67 4.66
N GLU A 114 15.20 -9.47 3.94
CA GLU A 114 15.71 -10.54 3.06
C GLU A 114 16.68 -9.98 2.01
N LYS A 115 16.33 -8.85 1.37
CA LYS A 115 17.20 -8.19 0.38
C LYS A 115 18.49 -7.62 0.97
N SER A 116 18.47 -7.25 2.25
CA SER A 116 19.63 -6.70 2.97
C SER A 116 20.59 -7.77 3.49
N GLY A 117 20.24 -9.05 3.39
CA GLY A 117 21.02 -10.15 3.97
C GLY A 117 21.02 -10.17 5.51
N LEU A 118 20.08 -9.45 6.14
CA LEU A 118 19.89 -9.45 7.60
C LEU A 118 19.02 -10.62 8.07
N ASP A 119 18.48 -11.44 7.17
CA ASP A 119 17.64 -12.58 7.51
C ASP A 119 18.39 -13.65 8.33
N ASP A 120 19.69 -13.78 8.13
CA ASP A 120 20.57 -14.65 8.94
C ASP A 120 20.73 -14.16 10.39
N MET A 121 20.60 -12.86 10.64
CA MET A 121 20.70 -12.29 12.00
C MET A 121 19.39 -12.42 12.80
N LEU A 122 18.25 -12.52 12.11
CA LEU A 122 16.91 -12.66 12.74
C LEU A 122 16.55 -14.11 13.11
N LYS A 123 17.29 -15.09 12.56
CA LYS A 123 17.10 -16.53 12.83
C LYS A 123 17.96 -17.06 13.99
N ARG A 124 18.78 -16.22 14.62
CA ARG A 124 19.56 -16.53 15.84
C ARG A 124 18.83 -16.07 17.09
#